data_AF-A0A6C0I9A2-F1
#
_entry.id   AF-A0A6C0I9A2-F1
#
_cell.length_a   1.000
_cell.length_b   1.000
_cell.length_c   1.000
_cell.angle_alpha   90.00
_cell.angle_beta   90.00
_cell.angle_gamma   90.00
#
_symmetry.space_group_name_H-M   'P 1'
#
loop_
_entity.id
_entity.type
_entity.pdbx_description
1 polymer ?
#
loop_
_entity_poly.entity_id
_entity_poly.type
_entity_poly.pdbx_seq_one_letter_code
_entity_poly.pdbx_strand_id
1 'polypeptide(L)'
;MIYNEILNKYSYIIIILAIIYYILSKNKSAILLTIIIIIIAFFYINNYIKENDIKSKGDITMKEDKIRDEVKDIVELDTANFYINKNNKKAKFLVKNSEFMNILFNIRFIKRFDKTRYSNMIINMDKLMKIYMYMLADRYDINTYLPIFADIRNNIIEIFYSLIFVIPNKFKHIYGFDPQSEIDKSLDEFRSKTKEMLVVITNYAKIGKEKVYINSDKYIPYEKNKEHYLP
;
A
#
# COMPACT_ATOMS: atom_id res chain seq x y z
N MET A 1 -29.98 18.76 35.12
CA MET A 1 -29.42 19.40 33.91
C MET A 1 -29.27 18.42 32.75
N ILE A 2 -28.71 17.21 32.96
CA ILE A 2 -28.58 16.13 31.95
C ILE A 2 -29.93 15.69 31.34
N TYR A 3 -31.00 15.63 32.16
CA TYR A 3 -32.32 15.19 31.70
C TYR A 3 -32.94 16.15 30.66
N ASN A 4 -32.67 17.46 30.78
CA ASN A 4 -33.19 18.47 29.85
C ASN A 4 -32.48 18.45 28.50
N GLU A 5 -31.18 18.14 28.46
CA GLU A 5 -30.45 18.02 27.18
C GLU A 5 -30.88 16.79 26.39
N ILE A 6 -31.13 15.67 27.08
CA ILE A 6 -31.70 14.45 26.47
C ILE A 6 -33.10 14.75 25.93
N LEU A 7 -34.00 15.33 26.75
CA LEU A 7 -35.35 15.68 26.32
C LEU A 7 -35.37 16.66 25.14
N ASN A 8 -34.48 17.65 25.11
CA ASN A 8 -34.37 18.57 23.97
C ASN A 8 -33.81 17.88 22.71
N LYS A 9 -32.86 16.94 22.83
CA LYS A 9 -32.32 16.23 21.66
C LYS A 9 -33.34 15.26 21.05
N TYR A 10 -34.14 14.61 21.89
CA TYR A 10 -35.18 13.68 21.45
C TYR A 10 -36.50 14.36 21.06
N SER A 11 -36.80 15.57 21.57
CA SER A 11 -38.00 16.32 21.20
C SER A 11 -37.99 16.71 19.71
N TYR A 12 -36.84 17.14 19.18
CA TYR A 12 -36.69 17.41 17.74
C TYR A 12 -36.91 16.16 16.89
N ILE A 13 -36.44 14.99 17.34
CA ILE A 13 -36.64 13.71 16.63
C ILE A 13 -38.12 13.34 16.60
N ILE A 14 -38.84 13.52 17.71
CA ILE A 14 -40.27 13.24 17.80
C ILE A 14 -41.08 14.16 16.88
N ILE A 15 -40.74 15.45 16.82
CA ILE A 15 -41.39 16.41 15.93
C ILE A 15 -41.16 16.04 14.45
N ILE A 16 -39.93 15.67 14.09
CA ILE A 16 -39.60 15.23 12.73
C ILE A 16 -40.37 13.95 12.38
N LEU A 17 -40.43 12.97 13.29
CA LEU A 17 -41.19 11.74 13.09
C LEU A 17 -42.69 12.01 12.96
N ALA A 18 -43.25 12.93 13.73
CA ALA A 18 -44.66 13.32 13.63
C ALA A 18 -44.98 14.00 12.29
N ILE A 19 -44.09 14.85 11.78
CA ILE A 19 -44.23 15.47 10.45
C ILE A 19 -44.15 14.42 9.34
N ILE A 20 -43.18 13.51 9.43
CA ILE A 20 -43.04 12.39 8.48
C ILE A 20 -44.30 11.52 8.50
N TYR A 21 -44.82 11.18 9.68
CA TYR A 21 -46.06 10.42 9.84
C TYR A 21 -47.27 11.15 9.24
N TYR A 22 -47.38 12.46 9.45
CA TYR A 22 -48.45 13.29 8.88
C TYR A 22 -48.41 13.32 7.34
N ILE A 23 -47.22 13.40 6.75
CA ILE A 23 -47.04 13.37 5.29
C ILE A 23 -47.38 11.97 4.76
N LEU A 24 -46.95 10.92 5.46
CA LEU A 24 -47.22 9.53 5.06
C LEU A 24 -48.70 9.15 5.18
N SER A 25 -49.42 9.63 6.20
CA SER A 25 -50.82 9.25 6.46
C SER A 25 -51.82 9.79 5.42
N LYS A 26 -51.44 10.84 4.67
CA LYS A 26 -52.25 11.41 3.58
C LYS A 26 -52.06 10.72 2.23
N ASN A 27 -51.09 9.82 2.11
CA ASN A 27 -50.75 9.18 0.84
C ASN A 27 -51.50 7.85 0.67
N LYS A 28 -51.74 7.46 -0.59
CA LYS A 28 -52.34 6.16 -0.93
C LYS A 28 -51.45 5.02 -0.41
N SER A 29 -52.07 3.91 0.02
CA SER A 29 -51.40 2.73 0.59
C SER A 29 -50.23 2.20 -0.27
N ALA A 30 -50.36 2.27 -1.60
CA ALA A 30 -49.31 1.88 -2.53
C ALA A 30 -48.02 2.73 -2.40
N ILE A 31 -48.15 4.05 -2.20
CA ILE A 31 -47.01 4.97 -2.06
C ILE A 31 -46.29 4.71 -0.73
N LEU A 32 -47.05 4.49 0.34
CA LEU A 32 -46.52 4.10 1.66
C LEU A 32 -45.69 2.82 1.58
N LEU A 33 -46.20 1.80 0.87
CA LEU A 33 -45.52 0.52 0.70
C LEU A 33 -44.21 0.68 -0.10
N THR A 34 -44.19 1.52 -1.13
CA THR A 34 -42.94 1.81 -1.87
C THR A 34 -41.89 2.51 -1.00
N ILE A 35 -42.29 3.45 -0.14
CA ILE A 35 -41.35 4.15 0.75
C ILE A 35 -40.74 3.18 1.78
N ILE A 36 -41.55 2.27 2.33
CA ILE A 36 -41.07 1.24 3.26
C ILE A 36 -40.05 0.32 2.58
N ILE A 37 -40.33 -0.13 1.36
CA ILE A 37 -39.38 -0.96 0.59
C ILE A 37 -38.06 -0.21 0.36
N ILE A 38 -38.10 1.07 -0.01
CA ILE A 38 -36.90 1.89 -0.23
C ILE A 38 -36.07 2.01 1.07
N ILE A 39 -36.72 2.23 2.22
CA ILE A 39 -36.04 2.33 3.52
C ILE A 39 -35.37 1.00 3.88
N ILE A 40 -36.06 -0.13 3.68
CA ILE A 40 -35.52 -1.47 3.96
C ILE A 40 -34.32 -1.75 3.05
N ALA A 41 -34.44 -1.45 1.74
CA ALA A 41 -33.35 -1.63 0.79
C ALA A 41 -32.14 -0.76 1.16
N PHE A 42 -32.36 0.52 1.49
CA PHE A 42 -31.31 1.42 1.95
C PHE A 42 -30.60 0.91 3.20
N PHE A 43 -31.36 0.40 4.18
CA PHE A 43 -30.80 -0.16 5.41
C PHE A 43 -29.92 -1.39 5.14
N TYR A 44 -30.39 -2.32 4.30
CA TYR A 44 -29.62 -3.50 3.91
C TYR A 44 -28.34 -3.15 3.16
N ILE A 45 -28.42 -2.25 2.17
CA ILE A 45 -27.25 -1.80 1.40
C ILE A 45 -26.22 -1.13 2.32
N ASN A 46 -26.66 -0.24 3.21
CA ASN A 46 -25.76 0.47 4.11
C ASN A 46 -25.06 -0.48 5.10
N ASN A 47 -25.75 -1.50 5.61
CA ASN A 47 -25.13 -2.49 6.49
C ASN A 47 -24.13 -3.38 5.74
N TYR A 48 -24.45 -3.79 4.51
CA TYR A 48 -23.53 -4.56 3.67
C TYR A 48 -22.24 -3.79 3.38
N ILE A 49 -22.34 -2.50 3.05
CA ILE A 49 -21.18 -1.63 2.83
C ILE A 49 -20.36 -1.52 4.12
N LYS A 50 -21.00 -1.27 5.27
CA LYS A 50 -20.30 -1.16 6.56
C LYS A 50 -19.57 -2.43 6.96
N GLU A 51 -20.18 -3.60 6.80
CA GLU A 51 -19.52 -4.87 7.14
C GLU A 51 -18.30 -5.15 6.26
N ASN A 52 -18.38 -4.86 4.96
CA ASN A 52 -17.24 -5.03 4.05
C ASN A 52 -16.12 -4.02 4.31
N ASP A 53 -16.47 -2.77 4.65
CA ASP A 53 -15.50 -1.76 5.06
C ASP A 53 -14.77 -2.15 6.35
N ILE A 54 -15.48 -2.75 7.33
CA ILE A 54 -14.87 -3.23 8.58
C ILE A 54 -13.94 -4.41 8.31
N LYS A 55 -14.36 -5.38 7.50
CA LYS A 55 -13.52 -6.54 7.12
C LYS A 55 -12.26 -6.11 6.37
N SER A 56 -12.40 -5.25 5.36
CA SER A 56 -11.24 -4.79 4.58
C SER A 56 -10.26 -3.98 5.43
N LYS A 57 -10.74 -3.10 6.31
CA LYS A 57 -9.89 -2.36 7.26
C LYS A 57 -9.17 -3.31 8.23
N GLY A 58 -9.86 -4.33 8.74
CA GLY A 58 -9.28 -5.37 9.58
C GLY A 58 -8.11 -6.09 8.92
N ASP A 59 -8.28 -6.55 7.68
CA ASP A 59 -7.24 -7.25 6.92
C ASP A 59 -6.03 -6.35 6.64
N ILE A 60 -6.26 -5.07 6.30
CA ILE A 60 -5.19 -4.09 6.09
C ILE A 60 -4.41 -3.86 7.39
N THR A 61 -5.10 -3.63 8.51
CA THR A 61 -4.44 -3.44 9.82
C THR A 61 -3.61 -4.65 10.24
N MET A 62 -4.11 -5.87 10.00
CA MET A 62 -3.38 -7.10 10.30
C MET A 62 -2.10 -7.24 9.44
N LYS A 63 -2.17 -6.85 8.16
CA LYS A 63 -1.01 -6.83 7.26
C LYS A 63 0.03 -5.81 7.72
N GLU A 64 -0.40 -4.61 8.08
CA GLU A 64 0.49 -3.55 8.60
C GLU A 64 1.23 -3.97 9.87
N ASP A 65 0.52 -4.49 10.86
CA ASP A 65 1.10 -4.87 12.14
C ASP A 65 2.13 -6.00 11.99
N LYS A 66 1.83 -7.00 11.14
CA LYS A 66 2.77 -8.08 10.83
C LYS A 66 4.08 -7.56 10.23
N ILE A 67 4.03 -6.68 9.23
CA ILE A 67 5.27 -6.12 8.64
C ILE A 67 6.02 -5.26 9.64
N ARG A 68 5.32 -4.46 10.46
CA ARG A 68 5.95 -3.67 11.52
C ARG A 68 6.68 -4.53 12.54
N ASP A 69 6.12 -5.68 12.90
CA ASP A 69 6.78 -6.64 13.78
C ASP A 69 7.98 -7.31 13.12
N GLU A 70 7.87 -7.64 11.83
CA GLU A 70 8.99 -8.24 11.07
C GLU A 70 10.19 -7.31 10.92
N VAL A 71 9.98 -5.99 10.98
CA VAL A 71 11.03 -4.97 10.94
C VAL A 71 11.76 -4.78 12.28
N LYS A 72 11.15 -5.18 13.41
CA LYS A 72 11.75 -5.00 14.75
C LYS A 72 12.99 -5.86 14.97
N ASP A 73 13.07 -7.01 14.29
CA ASP A 73 14.13 -8.02 14.47
C ASP A 73 15.32 -7.85 13.51
N ILE A 74 15.37 -6.76 12.75
CA ILE A 74 16.43 -6.54 11.76
C ILE A 74 17.65 -5.95 12.47
N VAL A 75 18.76 -6.70 12.50
CA VAL A 75 20.06 -6.21 12.96
C VAL A 75 20.69 -5.42 11.81
N GLU A 76 20.95 -4.13 12.03
CA GLU A 76 21.51 -3.24 11.01
C GLU A 76 22.97 -3.60 10.72
N LEU A 77 23.36 -3.65 9.44
CA LEU A 77 24.76 -3.55 9.03
C LEU A 77 25.10 -2.07 8.94
N ASP A 78 25.76 -1.55 9.96
CA ASP A 78 26.27 -0.18 10.00
C ASP A 78 27.31 0.00 8.89
N THR A 79 26.92 0.66 7.80
CA THR A 79 27.80 0.95 6.67
C THR A 79 27.75 2.43 6.38
N ALA A 80 28.89 3.09 6.58
CA ALA A 80 29.07 4.54 6.49
C ALA A 80 28.81 5.16 5.09
N ASN A 81 28.56 4.33 4.06
CA ASN A 81 28.44 4.75 2.66
C ASN A 81 27.00 5.02 2.19
N PHE A 82 25.98 4.86 3.04
CA PHE A 82 24.60 5.19 2.69
C PHE A 82 24.18 6.52 3.34
N TYR A 83 23.57 7.42 2.56
CA TYR A 83 23.08 8.75 2.97
C TYR A 83 21.99 8.77 4.07
N ILE A 84 21.77 7.69 4.82
CA ILE A 84 20.66 7.56 5.78
C ILE A 84 21.15 6.81 7.03
N ASN A 85 21.49 7.58 8.07
CA ASN A 85 22.24 7.12 9.25
C ASN A 85 21.38 6.62 10.44
N LYS A 86 20.12 6.21 10.21
CA LYS A 86 19.30 5.51 11.21
C LYS A 86 17.98 5.09 10.60
N ASN A 87 17.69 3.80 10.55
CA ASN A 87 16.36 3.36 10.21
C ASN A 87 15.50 3.38 11.48
N ASN A 88 14.33 4.00 11.43
CA ASN A 88 13.37 3.83 12.52
C ASN A 88 12.95 2.35 12.49
N LYS A 89 12.99 1.66 13.63
CA LYS A 89 12.62 0.23 13.80
C LYS A 89 11.14 -0.10 13.47
N LYS A 90 10.47 0.77 12.71
CA LYS A 90 9.10 0.70 12.25
C LYS A 90 9.06 1.19 10.80
N ALA A 91 8.66 0.35 9.86
CA ALA A 91 8.35 0.76 8.50
C ALA A 91 7.15 1.72 8.50
N LYS A 92 7.43 3.02 8.47
CA LYS A 92 6.43 4.09 8.66
C LYS A 92 5.78 4.51 7.34
N PHE A 93 6.51 4.39 6.24
CA PHE A 93 6.14 4.93 4.94
C PHE A 93 5.60 3.84 4.03
N LEU A 94 6.20 2.64 4.10
CA LEU A 94 5.79 1.46 3.36
C LEU A 94 4.32 1.07 3.63
N VAL A 95 3.90 1.11 4.89
CA VAL A 95 2.53 0.75 5.31
C VAL A 95 1.43 1.58 4.64
N LYS A 96 1.78 2.74 4.07
CA LYS A 96 0.84 3.59 3.35
C LYS A 96 0.60 3.15 1.89
N ASN A 97 1.37 2.19 1.38
CA ASN A 97 1.25 1.69 0.01
C ASN A 97 0.81 0.23 0.04
N SER A 98 -0.47 -0.02 -0.21
CA SER A 98 -1.07 -1.36 -0.18
C SER A 98 -0.47 -2.31 -1.23
N GLU A 99 -0.04 -1.80 -2.38
CA GLU A 99 0.57 -2.62 -3.44
C GLU A 99 1.94 -3.13 -3.01
N PHE A 100 2.81 -2.26 -2.48
CA PHE A 100 4.11 -2.70 -1.95
C PHE A 100 3.96 -3.65 -0.75
N MET A 101 2.94 -3.43 0.08
CA MET A 101 2.61 -4.35 1.15
C MET A 101 2.19 -5.72 0.59
N ASN A 102 1.34 -5.77 -0.42
CA ASN A 102 0.94 -7.02 -1.06
C ASN A 102 2.13 -7.77 -1.67
N ILE A 103 3.02 -7.06 -2.38
CA ILE A 103 4.26 -7.63 -2.92
C ILE A 103 5.07 -8.32 -1.81
N LEU A 104 5.30 -7.63 -0.68
CA LEU A 104 6.04 -8.20 0.46
C LEU A 104 5.34 -9.41 1.08
N PHE A 105 4.01 -9.39 1.15
CA PHE A 105 3.23 -10.53 1.64
C PHE A 105 3.32 -11.75 0.72
N ASN A 106 3.25 -11.55 -0.60
CA ASN A 106 3.32 -12.64 -1.58
C ASN A 106 4.67 -13.35 -1.49
N ILE A 107 5.75 -12.59 -1.30
CA ILE A 107 7.11 -13.12 -1.21
C ILE A 107 7.58 -13.40 0.22
N ARG A 108 6.68 -13.39 1.21
CA ARG A 108 7.03 -13.56 2.63
C ARG A 108 7.73 -14.89 2.92
N PHE A 109 7.49 -15.92 2.11
CA PHE A 109 8.16 -17.22 2.24
C PHE A 109 9.69 -17.12 2.13
N ILE A 110 10.23 -16.10 1.45
CA ILE A 110 11.68 -15.83 1.37
C ILE A 110 12.31 -15.79 2.76
N LYS A 111 11.60 -15.24 3.75
CA LYS A 111 12.08 -15.12 5.14
C LYS A 111 12.56 -16.44 5.73
N ARG A 112 12.01 -17.58 5.28
CA ARG A 112 12.41 -18.91 5.73
C ARG A 112 13.77 -19.35 5.17
N PHE A 113 14.17 -18.81 4.02
CA PHE A 113 15.42 -19.13 3.33
C PHE A 113 16.52 -18.10 3.63
N ASP A 114 16.18 -16.81 3.57
CA ASP A 114 17.10 -15.71 3.87
C ASP A 114 16.34 -14.55 4.52
N LYS A 115 16.37 -14.55 5.86
CA LYS A 115 15.76 -13.49 6.68
C LYS A 115 16.39 -12.12 6.37
N THR A 116 17.68 -12.06 6.11
CA THR A 116 18.43 -10.81 5.90
C THR A 116 18.03 -10.15 4.60
N ARG A 117 17.95 -10.89 3.49
CA ARG A 117 17.50 -10.36 2.19
C ARG A 117 16.06 -9.87 2.24
N TYR A 118 15.17 -10.65 2.84
CA TYR A 118 13.78 -10.24 3.02
C TYR A 118 13.67 -8.95 3.87
N SER A 119 14.45 -8.86 4.95
CA SER A 119 14.53 -7.68 5.81
C SER A 119 15.07 -6.44 5.06
N ASN A 120 16.15 -6.61 4.29
CA ASN A 120 16.73 -5.55 3.47
C ASN A 120 15.75 -5.04 2.42
N MET A 121 14.94 -5.93 1.84
CA MET A 121 13.88 -5.56 0.90
C MET A 121 12.83 -4.68 1.55
N ILE A 122 12.33 -5.05 2.74
CA ILE A 122 11.37 -4.22 3.49
C ILE A 122 11.95 -2.82 3.77
N ILE A 123 13.21 -2.76 4.21
CA ILE A 123 13.90 -1.50 4.51
C ILE A 123 14.03 -0.64 3.26
N ASN A 124 14.46 -1.21 2.14
CA ASN A 124 14.64 -0.47 0.90
C ASN A 124 13.29 0.01 0.35
N MET A 125 12.23 -0.79 0.43
CA MET A 125 10.88 -0.36 0.03
C MET A 125 10.32 0.76 0.92
N ASP A 126 10.58 0.75 2.23
CA ASP A 126 10.21 1.86 3.12
C ASP A 126 10.97 3.15 2.79
N LYS A 127 12.28 3.04 2.53
CA LYS A 127 13.12 4.17 2.11
C LYS A 127 12.66 4.74 0.76
N LEU A 128 12.33 3.88 -0.20
CA LEU A 128 11.80 4.27 -1.50
C LEU A 128 10.51 5.10 -1.34
N MET A 129 9.57 4.61 -0.50
CA MET A 129 8.33 5.30 -0.20
C MET A 129 8.54 6.64 0.52
N LYS A 130 9.49 6.70 1.46
CA LYS A 130 9.86 7.95 2.13
C LYS A 130 10.30 9.00 1.13
N ILE A 131 11.25 8.66 0.26
CA ILE A 131 11.83 9.58 -0.72
C ILE A 131 10.74 10.03 -1.70
N TYR A 132 9.94 9.10 -2.21
CA TYR A 132 8.80 9.41 -3.08
C TYR A 132 7.87 10.45 -2.47
N MET A 133 7.36 10.19 -1.26
CA MET A 133 6.44 11.11 -0.62
C MET A 133 7.08 12.46 -0.27
N TYR A 134 8.36 12.48 0.10
CA TYR A 134 9.04 13.71 0.49
C TYR A 134 9.38 14.58 -0.72
N MET A 135 9.67 13.99 -1.89
CA MET A 135 9.76 14.73 -3.15
C MET A 135 8.41 15.36 -3.52
N LEU A 136 7.31 14.61 -3.42
CA LEU A 136 5.97 15.13 -3.72
C LEU A 136 5.46 16.17 -2.71
N ALA A 137 5.93 16.08 -1.47
CA ALA A 137 5.64 17.05 -0.41
C ALA A 137 6.60 18.26 -0.42
N ASP A 138 7.43 18.41 -1.45
CA ASP A 138 8.40 19.50 -1.61
C ASP A 138 9.43 19.63 -0.48
N ARG A 139 9.66 18.54 0.27
CA ARG A 139 10.66 18.49 1.34
C ARG A 139 12.04 18.13 0.83
N TYR A 140 12.09 17.37 -0.27
CA TYR A 140 13.33 16.89 -0.91
C TYR A 140 13.44 17.46 -2.32
N ASP A 141 14.62 17.99 -2.66
CA ASP A 141 14.87 18.51 -4.01
C ASP A 141 14.94 17.37 -5.03
N ILE A 142 14.13 17.48 -6.08
CA ILE A 142 13.94 16.44 -7.09
C ILE A 142 15.25 16.11 -7.81
N ASN A 143 16.07 17.12 -8.14
CA ASN A 143 17.33 16.91 -8.84
C ASN A 143 18.34 16.08 -8.02
N THR A 144 18.29 16.23 -6.70
CA THR A 144 19.18 15.50 -5.78
C THR A 144 18.65 14.11 -5.47
N TYR A 145 17.33 13.99 -5.23
CA TYR A 145 16.74 12.76 -4.69
C TYR A 145 16.19 11.80 -5.74
N LEU A 146 15.99 12.23 -6.99
CA LEU A 146 15.56 11.34 -8.06
C LEU A 146 16.63 10.28 -8.43
N PRO A 147 17.93 10.61 -8.54
CA PRO A 147 18.98 9.60 -8.66
C PRO A 147 18.97 8.60 -7.50
N ILE A 148 18.82 9.10 -6.26
CA ILE A 148 18.75 8.26 -5.06
C ILE A 148 17.53 7.33 -5.09
N PHE A 149 16.38 7.82 -5.60
CA PHE A 149 15.19 7.01 -5.82
C PHE A 149 15.47 5.87 -6.81
N ALA A 150 16.14 6.17 -7.93
CA ALA A 150 16.54 5.16 -8.92
C ALA A 150 17.51 4.13 -8.33
N ASP A 151 18.49 4.55 -7.52
CA ASP A 151 19.44 3.64 -6.89
C ASP A 151 18.75 2.68 -5.91
N ILE A 152 17.83 3.18 -5.08
CA ILE A 152 17.09 2.32 -4.14
C ILE A 152 16.16 1.36 -4.90
N ARG A 153 15.50 1.82 -5.97
CA ARG A 153 14.71 0.95 -6.86
C ARG A 153 15.59 -0.17 -7.42
N ASN A 154 16.79 0.15 -7.89
CA ASN A 154 17.71 -0.83 -8.46
C ASN A 154 18.19 -1.83 -7.40
N ASN A 155 18.49 -1.38 -6.19
CA ASN A 155 18.84 -2.27 -5.07
C ASN A 155 17.70 -3.28 -4.76
N ILE A 156 16.44 -2.86 -4.84
CA ILE A 156 15.30 -3.78 -4.66
C ILE A 156 15.23 -4.80 -5.80
N ILE A 157 15.39 -4.36 -7.05
CA ILE A 157 15.41 -5.24 -8.23
C ILE A 157 16.55 -6.25 -8.14
N GLU A 158 17.73 -5.81 -7.70
CA GLU A 158 18.88 -6.69 -7.48
C GLU A 158 18.59 -7.73 -6.40
N ILE A 159 17.97 -7.33 -5.29
CA ILE A 159 17.52 -8.29 -4.27
C ILE A 159 16.58 -9.31 -4.90
N PHE A 160 15.58 -8.91 -5.68
CA PHE A 160 14.68 -9.85 -6.37
C PHE A 160 15.45 -10.85 -7.25
N TYR A 161 16.38 -10.39 -8.08
CA TYR A 161 17.20 -11.28 -8.91
C TYR A 161 18.07 -12.23 -8.09
N SER A 162 18.60 -11.74 -6.99
CA SER A 162 19.44 -12.52 -6.10
C SER A 162 18.68 -13.70 -5.46
N LEU A 163 17.35 -13.64 -5.37
CA LEU A 163 16.51 -14.71 -4.78
C LEU A 163 16.56 -16.01 -5.58
N ILE A 164 16.79 -15.93 -6.89
CA ILE A 164 16.91 -17.09 -7.78
C ILE A 164 17.99 -18.07 -7.28
N PHE A 165 19.07 -17.54 -6.66
CA PHE A 165 20.15 -18.37 -6.13
C PHE A 165 19.87 -18.97 -4.75
N VAL A 166 18.91 -18.42 -4.02
CA VAL A 166 18.66 -18.75 -2.61
C VAL A 166 17.46 -19.67 -2.44
N ILE A 167 16.50 -19.58 -3.36
CA ILE A 167 15.19 -20.20 -3.21
C ILE A 167 15.06 -21.35 -4.20
N PRO A 168 14.66 -22.54 -3.76
CA PRO A 168 14.45 -23.66 -4.66
C PRO A 168 13.24 -23.39 -5.56
N ASN A 169 13.37 -23.74 -6.85
CA ASN A 169 12.31 -23.57 -7.86
C ASN A 169 10.98 -24.25 -7.49
N LYS A 170 11.01 -25.29 -6.64
CA LYS A 170 9.80 -25.99 -6.17
C LYS A 170 9.97 -26.42 -4.72
N PHE A 171 8.89 -26.32 -3.95
CA PHE A 171 8.86 -26.85 -2.58
C PHE A 171 8.41 -28.31 -2.57
N LYS A 172 9.23 -29.19 -1.98
CA LYS A 172 8.99 -30.63 -1.92
C LYS A 172 7.66 -31.02 -1.25
N HIS A 173 7.20 -30.21 -0.29
CA HIS A 173 6.06 -30.54 0.58
C HIS A 173 4.89 -29.55 0.46
N ILE A 174 4.92 -28.65 -0.53
CA ILE A 174 3.84 -27.68 -0.76
C ILE A 174 3.37 -27.85 -2.19
N TYR A 175 2.26 -28.56 -2.35
CA TYR A 175 1.63 -28.78 -3.65
C TYR A 175 0.91 -27.52 -4.11
N GLY A 176 1.04 -27.19 -5.40
CA GLY A 176 0.34 -26.05 -6.02
C GLY A 176 0.95 -24.66 -5.75
N PHE A 177 2.10 -24.59 -5.06
CA PHE A 177 2.84 -23.35 -4.88
C PHE A 177 4.15 -23.38 -5.67
N ASP A 178 4.31 -22.42 -6.59
CA ASP A 178 5.54 -22.21 -7.35
C ASP A 178 6.25 -20.94 -6.84
N PRO A 179 7.33 -21.09 -6.05
CA PRO A 179 8.07 -19.96 -5.49
C PRO A 179 8.64 -19.03 -6.56
N GLN A 180 9.10 -19.58 -7.68
CA GLN A 180 9.72 -18.80 -8.74
C GLN A 180 8.68 -17.94 -9.45
N SER A 181 7.53 -18.52 -9.78
CA SER A 181 6.41 -17.79 -10.38
C SER A 181 5.92 -16.64 -9.50
N GLU A 182 5.86 -16.83 -8.18
CA GLU A 182 5.44 -15.76 -7.25
C GLU A 182 6.48 -14.64 -7.12
N ILE A 183 7.78 -14.98 -7.19
CA ILE A 183 8.86 -13.99 -7.21
C ILE A 183 8.80 -13.15 -8.49
N ASP A 184 8.66 -13.79 -9.65
CA ASP A 184 8.64 -13.12 -10.95
C ASP A 184 7.42 -12.19 -11.07
N LYS A 185 6.24 -12.68 -10.68
CA LYS A 185 5.03 -11.87 -10.61
C LYS A 185 5.20 -10.65 -9.70
N SER A 186 5.76 -10.85 -8.51
CA SER A 186 5.99 -9.78 -7.54
C SER A 186 7.02 -8.74 -8.02
N LEU A 187 8.04 -9.19 -8.76
CA LEU A 187 9.02 -8.32 -9.41
C LEU A 187 8.35 -7.47 -10.51
N ASP A 188 7.49 -8.06 -11.32
CA ASP A 188 6.77 -7.33 -12.37
C ASP A 188 5.78 -6.30 -11.80
N GLU A 189 5.04 -6.67 -10.75
CA GLU A 189 4.19 -5.74 -10.00
C GLU A 189 5.01 -4.56 -9.44
N PHE A 190 6.18 -4.84 -8.86
CA PHE A 190 7.10 -3.80 -8.37
C PHE A 190 7.61 -2.88 -9.51
N ARG A 191 7.98 -3.44 -10.65
CA ARG A 191 8.46 -2.69 -11.83
C ARG A 191 7.36 -1.79 -12.39
N SER A 192 6.14 -2.32 -12.53
CA SER A 192 4.99 -1.54 -13.00
C SER A 192 4.74 -0.37 -12.07
N LYS A 193 4.70 -0.62 -10.75
CA LYS A 193 4.41 0.43 -9.78
C LYS A 193 5.48 1.50 -9.72
N THR A 194 6.75 1.12 -9.72
CA THR A 194 7.85 2.10 -9.73
C THR A 194 7.88 2.94 -11.00
N LYS A 195 7.49 2.38 -12.14
CA LYS A 195 7.32 3.13 -13.39
C LYS A 195 6.21 4.17 -13.28
N GLU A 196 5.05 3.81 -12.72
CA GLU A 196 3.97 4.77 -12.44
C GLU A 196 4.44 5.90 -11.51
N MET A 197 5.14 5.56 -10.43
CA MET A 197 5.69 6.55 -9.49
C MET A 197 6.66 7.52 -10.18
N LEU A 198 7.52 7.02 -11.07
CA LEU A 198 8.42 7.86 -11.86
C LEU A 198 7.64 8.82 -12.75
N VAL A 199 6.57 8.38 -13.41
CA VAL A 199 5.70 9.26 -14.21
C VAL A 199 5.10 10.37 -13.35
N VAL A 200 4.63 10.05 -12.14
CA VAL A 200 4.08 11.05 -11.21
C VAL A 200 5.16 12.07 -10.79
N ILE A 201 6.34 11.61 -10.39
CA ILE A 201 7.46 12.50 -10.04
C ILE A 201 7.83 13.38 -11.23
N THR A 202 7.88 12.79 -12.43
CA THR A 202 8.21 13.48 -13.68
C THR A 202 7.27 14.65 -13.94
N ASN A 203 5.97 14.36 -13.86
CA ASN A 203 4.92 15.35 -14.11
C ASN A 203 4.91 16.42 -13.03
N TYR A 204 5.10 16.03 -11.76
CA TYR A 204 5.24 16.97 -10.65
C TYR A 204 6.44 17.92 -10.85
N ALA A 205 7.59 17.40 -11.28
CA ALA A 205 8.79 18.19 -11.53
C ALA A 205 8.60 19.18 -12.70
N LYS A 206 8.05 18.69 -13.83
CA LYS A 206 7.88 19.48 -15.06
C LYS A 206 6.79 20.52 -14.95
N ILE A 207 5.61 20.12 -14.46
CA ILE A 207 4.40 20.97 -14.44
C ILE A 207 4.35 21.78 -13.15
N GLY A 208 4.59 21.13 -11.99
CA GLY A 208 4.43 21.77 -10.69
C GLY A 208 5.60 22.63 -10.26
N LYS A 209 6.81 22.37 -10.78
CA LYS A 209 8.05 23.04 -10.36
C LYS A 209 8.86 23.66 -11.50
N GLU A 210 8.41 23.49 -12.75
CA GLU A 210 9.11 23.97 -13.96
C GLU A 210 10.59 23.54 -14.03
N LYS A 211 10.95 22.44 -13.35
CA LYS A 211 12.31 21.90 -13.35
C LYS A 211 12.45 20.85 -14.44
N VAL A 212 13.35 21.11 -15.39
CA VAL A 212 13.80 20.10 -16.36
C VAL A 212 14.89 19.26 -15.70
N TYR A 213 14.60 17.99 -15.42
CA TYR A 213 15.61 17.06 -14.90
C TYR A 213 16.05 16.08 -16.00
N ILE A 214 17.27 15.57 -15.86
CA ILE A 214 17.88 14.64 -16.81
C ILE A 214 17.33 13.23 -16.57
N ASN A 215 16.77 12.61 -17.61
CA ASN A 215 16.22 11.26 -17.53
C ASN A 215 17.35 10.23 -17.33
N SER A 216 17.43 9.62 -16.14
CA SER A 216 18.41 8.60 -15.79
C SER A 216 18.04 7.18 -16.26
N ASP A 217 16.80 6.94 -16.72
CA ASP A 217 16.36 5.61 -17.17
C ASP A 217 17.01 5.17 -18.51
N LYS A 218 17.74 6.06 -19.21
CA LYS A 218 18.35 5.75 -20.51
C LYS A 218 19.54 4.78 -20.40
N TYR A 219 20.18 4.64 -19.23
CA TYR A 219 21.41 3.87 -19.06
C TYR A 219 21.30 2.89 -17.90
N ILE A 220 20.60 1.78 -18.13
CA ILE A 220 20.42 0.73 -17.13
C ILE A 220 21.20 -0.53 -17.57
N PRO A 221 22.31 -0.89 -16.88
CA PRO A 221 23.19 -2.00 -17.31
C PRO A 221 22.53 -3.38 -17.23
N TYR A 222 21.61 -3.61 -16.29
CA TYR A 222 21.08 -4.93 -15.98
C TYR A 222 20.08 -5.49 -17.00
N GLU A 223 19.47 -4.65 -17.84
CA GLU A 223 18.54 -5.11 -18.88
C GLU A 223 19.28 -5.86 -20.01
N LYS A 224 20.55 -5.51 -20.29
CA LYS A 224 21.39 -6.22 -21.27
C LYS A 224 21.79 -7.64 -20.83
N ASN A 225 21.92 -7.88 -19.53
CA ASN A 225 22.39 -9.17 -19.01
C ASN A 225 21.30 -10.26 -19.00
N LYS A 226 20.03 -9.92 -19.26
CA LYS A 226 18.97 -10.91 -19.45
C LYS A 226 19.13 -11.73 -20.73
N GLU A 227 19.87 -11.22 -21.71
CA GLU A 227 20.12 -11.89 -22.99
C GLU A 227 21.25 -12.93 -22.92
N HIS A 228 21.99 -12.97 -21.81
CA HIS A 228 23.02 -13.96 -21.58
C HIS A 228 22.53 -15.03 -20.61
N TYR A 229 22.05 -16.14 -21.17
CA TYR A 229 21.95 -17.39 -20.44
C TYR A 229 23.37 -17.81 -20.01
N LEU A 230 23.53 -18.15 -18.73
CA LEU A 230 24.73 -18.87 -18.30
C LEU A 230 24.75 -20.24 -19.01
N PRO A 231 25.92 -20.69 -19.50
CA PRO A 231 26.07 -22.00 -20.14
C PRO A 231 25.71 -23.16 -19.21
#